data_AF-A0A524I3R2-F1
#
_entry.id   AF-A0A524I3R2-F1
#
_cell.length_a   1.000
_cell.length_b   1.000
_cell.length_c   1.000
_cell.angle_alpha   90.00
_cell.angle_beta   90.00
_cell.angle_gamma   90.00
#
_symmetry.space_group_name_H-M   'P 1'
#
loop_
_entity.id
_entity.type
_entity.pdbx_description
1 polymer ?
#
loop_
_entity_poly.entity_id
_entity_poly.type
_entity_poly.pdbx_seq_one_letter_code
_entity_poly.pdbx_strand_id
1 'polypeptide(L)'
;MLKFPLNRVKTKSWSKERRNDLMEKGVNANVSLLVEGYPRNGFQIFSKYLSGDDGVCITRLHPEYVVEKYGLANSKFHWLSGVKHKDALCPKNLSNLVKQVRTEVKVGHKKFFLDGLEYLLLWNDMNKIVSALKDIDHMLGTSKGSMIISIDPLTFEERDLKRLWGAFPQFDTSPLNEGFQHSDATAPVDKGQIGADLLVSKGLTATP
;
A
#
# COMPACT_ATOMS: atom_id res chain seq x y z
N MET A 1 -25.68 24.57 -14.56
CA MET A 1 -25.53 24.85 -13.12
C MET A 1 -26.21 23.72 -12.35
N LEU A 2 -25.46 22.68 -11.96
CA LEU A 2 -25.94 21.63 -11.05
C LEU A 2 -24.81 21.33 -10.05
N LYS A 3 -25.06 21.61 -8.77
CA LYS A 3 -24.17 21.27 -7.65
C LYS A 3 -24.71 19.99 -7.00
N PHE A 4 -23.90 18.93 -6.99
CA PHE A 4 -24.13 17.75 -6.15
C PHE A 4 -23.59 18.03 -4.73
N PRO A 5 -24.31 17.68 -3.65
CA PRO A 5 -23.77 17.80 -2.30
C PRO A 5 -22.87 16.61 -2.00
N LEU A 6 -21.58 16.86 -1.78
CA LEU A 6 -20.65 15.92 -1.16
C LEU A 6 -21.03 15.77 0.31
N ASN A 7 -21.74 14.69 0.64
CA ASN A 7 -22.06 14.36 2.01
C ASN A 7 -20.79 13.82 2.69
N ARG A 8 -20.20 14.65 3.55
CA ARG A 8 -18.98 14.34 4.32
C ARG A 8 -19.34 13.34 5.42
N VAL A 9 -19.17 12.04 5.14
CA VAL A 9 -19.26 10.99 6.15
C VAL A 9 -18.27 11.32 7.26
N LYS A 10 -18.78 11.51 8.49
CA LYS A 10 -18.00 11.87 9.67
C LYS A 10 -17.14 10.68 10.13
N THR A 11 -15.99 10.47 9.51
CA THR A 11 -14.96 9.51 9.92
C THR A 11 -13.95 10.15 10.88
N LYS A 12 -14.42 10.77 11.97
CA LYS A 12 -13.54 11.36 12.99
C LYS A 12 -14.09 11.05 14.38
N SER A 13 -13.62 9.95 14.97
CA SER A 13 -13.43 9.78 16.42
C SER A 13 -13.02 8.34 16.80
N TRP A 14 -13.09 7.37 15.89
CA TRP A 14 -12.84 5.96 16.24
C TRP A 14 -11.36 5.55 16.27
N SER A 15 -10.45 6.38 15.75
CA SER A 15 -9.04 6.01 15.54
C SER A 15 -8.12 6.36 16.70
N LYS A 16 -8.50 7.27 17.62
CA LYS A 16 -7.61 7.71 18.71
C LYS A 16 -7.83 6.88 19.97
N GLU A 17 -9.08 6.72 20.41
CA GLU A 17 -9.43 5.83 21.54
C GLU A 17 -9.00 4.38 21.30
N ARG A 18 -9.23 3.83 20.10
CA ARG A 18 -8.79 2.45 19.77
C ARG A 18 -7.28 2.29 19.69
N ARG A 19 -6.55 3.31 19.25
CA ARG A 19 -5.08 3.29 19.27
C ARG A 19 -4.57 3.20 20.71
N ASN A 20 -5.17 3.95 21.62
CA ASN A 20 -4.80 3.89 23.04
C ASN A 20 -5.19 2.54 23.68
N ASP A 21 -6.36 1.98 23.37
CA ASP A 21 -6.78 0.67 23.91
C ASP A 21 -5.92 -0.51 23.35
N LEU A 22 -5.43 -0.41 22.10
CA LEU A 22 -4.48 -1.36 21.52
C LEU A 22 -3.05 -1.18 22.05
N MET A 23 -2.66 0.05 22.38
CA MET A 23 -1.37 0.37 23.02
C MET A 23 -1.34 -0.05 24.49
N GLU A 24 -2.44 0.08 25.23
CA GLU A 24 -2.57 -0.38 26.62
C GLU A 24 -2.63 -1.92 26.71
N LYS A 25 -3.09 -2.60 25.67
CA LYS A 25 -3.09 -4.08 25.55
C LYS A 25 -1.80 -4.66 24.95
N GLY A 26 -0.66 -3.99 25.03
CA GLY A 26 0.65 -4.62 24.77
C GLY A 26 0.77 -5.44 23.46
N VAL A 27 0.06 -5.06 22.39
CA VAL A 27 0.07 -5.84 21.14
C VAL A 27 1.21 -5.34 20.27
N ASN A 28 2.31 -6.09 20.27
CA ASN A 28 3.29 -6.04 19.18
C ASN A 28 2.64 -6.71 17.96
N ALA A 29 1.69 -6.00 17.33
CA ALA A 29 1.00 -6.50 16.15
C ALA A 29 2.00 -6.50 14.99
N ASN A 30 2.16 -7.66 14.37
CA ASN A 30 3.06 -7.86 13.26
C ASN A 30 2.33 -7.60 11.94
N VAL A 31 1.00 -7.76 11.92
CA VAL A 31 0.12 -7.36 10.82
C VAL A 31 -0.46 -5.97 11.08
N SER A 32 -0.37 -5.10 10.08
CA SER A 32 -0.89 -3.73 10.13
C SER A 32 -1.60 -3.36 8.82
N LEU A 33 -2.61 -2.49 8.92
CA LEU A 33 -3.43 -2.05 7.79
C LEU A 33 -2.93 -0.72 7.26
N LEU A 34 -2.43 -0.72 6.02
CA LEU A 34 -2.13 0.51 5.29
C LEU A 34 -3.39 1.00 4.59
N VAL A 35 -3.94 2.11 5.08
CA VAL A 35 -5.07 2.79 4.45
C VAL A 35 -4.55 3.60 3.28
N GLU A 36 -4.91 3.20 2.06
CA GLU A 36 -4.58 3.95 0.85
C GLU A 36 -5.83 4.65 0.29
N GLY A 37 -5.68 5.93 -0.09
CA GLY A 37 -6.72 6.70 -0.78
C GLY A 37 -6.46 6.87 -2.28
N TYR A 38 -5.29 6.43 -2.76
CA TYR A 38 -4.92 6.45 -4.16
C TYR A 38 -4.35 5.08 -4.55
N PRO A 39 -4.81 4.46 -5.64
CA PRO A 39 -4.39 3.11 -6.00
C PRO A 39 -2.87 3.02 -6.13
N ARG A 40 -2.30 2.00 -5.45
CA ARG A 40 -0.90 1.56 -5.63
C ARG A 40 0.15 2.47 -4.97
N ASN A 41 -0.24 3.36 -4.05
CA ASN A 41 0.73 4.03 -3.17
C ASN A 41 1.41 3.02 -2.22
N GLY A 42 0.71 1.92 -1.88
CA GLY A 42 1.24 0.89 -1.01
C GLY A 42 2.56 0.27 -1.47
N PHE A 43 2.81 0.11 -2.77
CA PHE A 43 4.08 -0.43 -3.27
C PHE A 43 5.27 0.52 -3.02
N GLN A 44 5.06 1.83 -3.13
CA GLN A 44 6.10 2.82 -2.84
C GLN A 44 6.43 2.85 -1.34
N ILE A 45 5.38 2.78 -0.50
CA ILE A 45 5.53 2.66 0.95
C ILE A 45 6.26 1.37 1.30
N PHE A 46 5.92 0.25 0.67
CA PHE A 46 6.57 -1.02 0.91
C PHE A 46 8.04 -1.00 0.50
N SER A 47 8.39 -0.43 -0.67
CA SER A 47 9.77 -0.27 -1.10
C SER A 47 10.62 0.50 -0.09
N LYS A 48 10.09 1.61 0.45
CA LYS A 48 10.74 2.36 1.54
C LYS A 48 10.82 1.55 2.84
N TYR A 49 9.75 0.84 3.18
CA TYR A 49 9.66 0.00 4.38
C TYR A 49 10.70 -1.12 4.41
N LEU A 50 11.04 -1.67 3.24
CA LEU A 50 12.11 -2.64 3.12
C LEU A 50 13.47 -2.05 3.49
N SER A 51 13.74 -0.78 3.15
CA SER A 51 14.99 -0.09 3.49
C SER A 51 16.25 -0.87 3.04
N GLY A 52 16.14 -1.62 1.94
CA GLY A 52 17.21 -2.49 1.42
C GLY A 52 17.13 -3.95 1.84
N ASP A 53 16.27 -4.31 2.79
CA ASP A 53 16.02 -5.70 3.19
C ASP A 53 15.22 -6.49 2.13
N ASP A 54 15.37 -7.82 2.13
CA ASP A 54 14.53 -8.71 1.35
C ASP A 54 13.06 -8.67 1.82
N GLY A 55 12.15 -8.54 0.86
CA GLY A 55 10.71 -8.52 1.09
C GLY A 55 9.97 -9.68 0.46
N VAL A 56 8.72 -9.89 0.88
CA VAL A 56 7.77 -10.74 0.16
C VAL A 56 6.55 -9.91 -0.22
N CYS A 57 6.29 -9.81 -1.53
CA CYS A 57 5.16 -9.06 -2.07
C CYS A 57 4.09 -10.05 -2.59
N ILE A 58 2.90 -9.98 -2.00
CA ILE A 58 1.72 -10.72 -2.42
C ILE A 58 0.76 -9.71 -3.06
N THR A 59 0.50 -9.83 -4.35
CA THR A 59 -0.19 -8.77 -5.10
C THR A 59 -1.04 -9.31 -6.24
N ARG A 60 -2.10 -8.57 -6.58
CA ARG A 60 -2.94 -8.82 -7.77
C ARG A 60 -2.23 -8.49 -9.08
N LEU A 61 -1.21 -7.62 -9.03
CA LEU A 61 -0.48 -7.18 -10.20
C LEU A 61 0.57 -8.21 -10.61
N HIS A 62 0.88 -8.25 -11.91
CA HIS A 62 1.92 -9.13 -12.40
C HIS A 62 3.29 -8.74 -11.78
N PRO A 63 4.09 -9.68 -11.27
CA PRO A 63 5.36 -9.38 -10.60
C PRO A 63 6.31 -8.50 -11.42
N GLU A 64 6.45 -8.77 -12.72
CA GLU A 64 7.34 -8.02 -13.60
C GLU A 64 6.97 -6.52 -13.65
N TYR A 65 5.68 -6.20 -13.76
CA TYR A 65 5.20 -4.82 -13.74
C TYR A 65 5.52 -4.13 -12.41
N VAL A 66 5.39 -4.85 -11.29
CA VAL A 66 5.66 -4.28 -9.97
C VAL A 66 7.15 -4.03 -9.77
N VAL A 67 8.01 -4.94 -10.21
CA VAL A 67 9.48 -4.77 -10.15
C VAL A 67 9.91 -3.57 -10.98
N GLU A 68 9.49 -3.50 -12.25
CA GLU A 68 9.88 -2.43 -13.18
C GLU A 68 9.42 -1.05 -12.67
N LYS A 69 8.19 -0.96 -12.18
CA LYS A 69 7.59 0.32 -11.80
C LYS A 69 7.99 0.83 -10.41
N TYR A 70 8.23 -0.07 -9.45
CA TYR A 70 8.40 0.30 -8.04
C TYR A 70 9.77 -0.05 -7.46
N GLY A 71 10.68 -0.61 -8.26
CA GLY A 71 12.05 -0.90 -7.83
C GLY A 71 12.14 -1.98 -6.74
N LEU A 72 11.29 -3.01 -6.83
CA LEU A 72 11.18 -4.09 -5.84
C LEU A 72 11.95 -5.36 -6.26
N ALA A 73 13.09 -5.21 -6.92
CA ALA A 73 13.85 -6.33 -7.49
C ALA A 73 14.36 -7.34 -6.45
N ASN A 74 14.61 -6.91 -5.21
CA ASN A 74 15.06 -7.77 -4.10
C ASN A 74 13.89 -8.46 -3.36
N SER A 75 12.65 -8.26 -3.81
CA SER A 75 11.49 -8.92 -3.21
C SER A 75 11.16 -10.23 -3.92
N LYS A 76 10.75 -11.23 -3.15
CA LYS A 76 10.08 -12.40 -3.67
C LYS A 76 8.60 -12.08 -3.92
N PHE A 77 8.04 -12.59 -5.01
CA PHE A 77 6.66 -12.30 -5.40
C PHE A 77 5.77 -13.53 -5.37
N HIS A 78 4.54 -13.34 -4.90
CA HIS A 78 3.44 -14.28 -5.03
C HIS A 78 2.27 -13.60 -5.73
N TRP A 79 1.88 -14.13 -6.88
CA TRP A 79 0.84 -13.50 -7.69
C TRP A 79 -0.55 -13.95 -7.22
N LEU A 80 -1.31 -13.05 -6.60
CA LEU A 80 -2.68 -13.30 -6.17
C LEU A 80 -3.60 -13.28 -7.40
N SER A 81 -3.85 -14.44 -7.98
CA SER A 81 -4.52 -14.58 -9.27
C SER A 81 -5.35 -15.85 -9.36
N GLY A 82 -6.45 -15.78 -10.11
CA GLY A 82 -7.22 -16.96 -10.51
C GLY A 82 -6.55 -17.79 -11.61
N VAL A 83 -5.53 -17.25 -12.27
CA VAL A 83 -4.79 -17.93 -13.34
C VAL A 83 -3.86 -18.99 -12.73
N LYS A 84 -3.81 -20.18 -13.33
CA LYS A 84 -2.85 -21.21 -12.96
C LYS A 84 -1.46 -20.78 -13.45
N HIS A 85 -0.59 -20.39 -12.53
CA HIS A 85 0.78 -20.01 -12.81
C HIS A 85 1.69 -20.50 -11.67
N LYS A 86 2.98 -20.65 -11.95
CA LYS A 86 3.99 -20.96 -10.93
C LYS A 86 4.03 -19.81 -9.92
N ASP A 87 3.99 -20.11 -8.63
CA ASP A 87 3.96 -19.10 -7.55
C ASP A 87 2.70 -18.21 -7.50
N ALA A 88 1.62 -18.62 -8.18
CA ALA A 88 0.32 -17.97 -8.03
C ALA A 88 -0.45 -18.48 -6.80
N LEU A 89 -1.04 -17.55 -6.07
CA LEU A 89 -1.96 -17.83 -4.97
C LEU A 89 -3.39 -17.60 -5.46
N CYS A 90 -4.19 -18.67 -5.47
CA CYS A 90 -5.61 -18.54 -5.83
C CYS A 90 -6.36 -17.82 -4.69
N PRO A 91 -7.13 -16.76 -4.97
CA PRO A 91 -7.87 -16.01 -3.95
C PRO A 91 -8.95 -16.85 -3.25
N LYS A 92 -9.42 -17.93 -3.89
CA LYS A 92 -10.38 -18.88 -3.31
C LYS A 92 -9.76 -19.79 -2.25
N ASN A 93 -8.43 -19.85 -2.17
CA ASN A 93 -7.71 -20.77 -1.29
C ASN A 93 -6.90 -19.99 -0.25
N LEU A 94 -7.61 -19.46 0.74
CA LEU A 94 -7.02 -18.71 1.84
C LEU A 94 -6.00 -19.55 2.64
N SER A 95 -6.23 -20.85 2.78
CA SER A 95 -5.27 -21.76 3.42
C SER A 95 -3.93 -21.81 2.68
N ASN A 96 -3.93 -21.66 1.35
CA ASN A 96 -2.69 -21.60 0.58
C ASN A 96 -1.89 -20.32 0.86
N LEU A 97 -2.57 -19.18 1.03
CA LEU A 97 -1.93 -17.92 1.46
C LEU A 97 -1.20 -18.11 2.79
N VAL A 98 -1.88 -18.66 3.81
CA VAL A 98 -1.30 -18.90 5.13
C VAL A 98 -0.11 -19.87 5.05
N LYS A 99 -0.23 -20.95 4.28
CA LYS A 99 0.87 -21.91 4.04
C LYS A 99 2.06 -21.27 3.33
N GLN A 100 1.81 -20.38 2.37
CA GLN A 100 2.87 -19.69 1.67
C GLN A 100 3.64 -18.76 2.60
N VAL A 101 2.93 -17.93 3.37
CA VAL A 101 3.55 -17.07 4.40
C VAL A 101 4.37 -17.92 5.39
N ARG A 102 3.83 -19.06 5.83
CA ARG A 102 4.54 -20.01 6.71
C ARG A 102 5.84 -20.53 6.09
N THR A 103 5.87 -20.71 4.78
CA THR A 103 7.06 -21.18 4.07
C THR A 103 8.11 -20.07 4.00
N GLU A 104 7.70 -18.84 3.71
CA GLU A 104 8.63 -17.71 3.63
C GLU A 104 9.28 -17.35 4.96
N VAL A 105 8.53 -17.40 6.07
CA VAL A 105 9.07 -17.07 7.41
C VAL A 105 10.08 -18.09 7.94
N LYS A 106 10.25 -19.25 7.30
CA LYS A 106 11.30 -20.21 7.66
C LYS A 106 12.71 -19.68 7.35
N VAL A 107 12.83 -18.68 6.47
CA VAL A 107 14.10 -18.18 5.94
C VAL A 107 14.49 -16.84 6.57
N GLY A 108 14.45 -16.77 7.91
CA GLY A 108 14.78 -15.57 8.67
C GLY A 108 13.61 -14.59 8.84
N HIS A 109 13.91 -13.39 9.36
CA HIS A 109 12.91 -12.33 9.51
C HIS A 109 12.55 -11.78 8.13
N LYS A 110 11.25 -11.64 7.85
CA LYS A 110 10.74 -11.18 6.55
C LYS A 110 9.67 -10.12 6.74
N LYS A 111 9.75 -9.09 5.89
CA LYS A 111 8.75 -8.03 5.75
C LYS A 111 7.83 -8.40 4.59
N PHE A 112 6.53 -8.42 4.84
CA PHE A 112 5.51 -8.80 3.86
C PHE A 112 4.68 -7.60 3.45
N PHE A 113 4.23 -7.62 2.20
CA PHE A 113 3.19 -6.73 1.70
C PHE A 113 2.09 -7.55 1.05
N LEU A 114 0.84 -7.25 1.40
CA LEU A 114 -0.33 -7.84 0.78
C LEU A 114 -1.19 -6.74 0.16
N ASP A 115 -1.33 -6.78 -1.16
CA ASP A 115 -2.29 -6.00 -1.94
C ASP A 115 -3.37 -6.93 -2.50
N GLY A 116 -4.64 -6.59 -2.27
CA GLY A 116 -5.78 -7.35 -2.78
C GLY A 116 -6.58 -8.10 -1.72
N LEU A 117 -6.67 -7.56 -0.51
CA LEU A 117 -7.57 -8.09 0.52
C LEU A 117 -9.04 -8.10 0.03
N GLU A 118 -9.42 -7.09 -0.75
CA GLU A 118 -10.73 -6.99 -1.41
C GLU A 118 -10.97 -8.18 -2.33
N TYR A 119 -9.93 -8.61 -3.06
CA TYR A 119 -10.03 -9.71 -3.98
C TYR A 119 -10.19 -11.06 -3.26
N LEU A 120 -9.57 -11.20 -2.09
CA LEU A 120 -9.81 -12.35 -1.22
C LEU A 120 -11.26 -12.37 -0.73
N LEU A 121 -11.83 -11.22 -0.36
CA LEU A 121 -13.22 -11.13 0.12
C LEU A 121 -14.28 -11.48 -0.93
N LEU A 122 -13.98 -11.33 -2.23
CA LEU A 122 -14.91 -11.78 -3.28
C LEU A 122 -15.24 -13.28 -3.20
N TRP A 123 -14.39 -14.08 -2.55
CA TRP A 123 -14.52 -15.53 -2.48
C TRP A 123 -14.56 -16.09 -1.05
N ASN A 124 -14.31 -15.25 -0.05
CA ASN A 124 -14.19 -15.67 1.35
C ASN A 124 -14.96 -14.70 2.24
N ASP A 125 -15.60 -15.23 3.29
CA ASP A 125 -16.21 -14.37 4.29
C ASP A 125 -15.16 -13.67 5.17
N MET A 126 -15.54 -12.51 5.70
CA MET A 126 -14.66 -11.70 6.54
C MET A 126 -14.17 -12.42 7.80
N ASN A 127 -14.94 -13.35 8.37
CA ASN A 127 -14.49 -14.10 9.56
C ASN A 127 -13.27 -14.97 9.23
N LYS A 128 -13.31 -15.69 8.11
CA LYS A 128 -12.17 -16.50 7.64
C LYS A 128 -10.96 -15.65 7.35
N ILE A 129 -11.15 -14.49 6.71
CA ILE A 129 -10.07 -13.54 6.44
C ILE A 129 -9.41 -13.08 7.73
N VAL A 130 -10.19 -12.58 8.70
CA VAL A 130 -9.67 -12.15 9.99
C VAL A 130 -8.96 -13.28 10.73
N SER A 131 -9.50 -14.51 10.70
CA SER A 131 -8.86 -15.67 11.32
C SER A 131 -7.51 -15.98 10.68
N ALA A 132 -7.45 -16.03 9.34
CA ALA A 132 -6.21 -16.30 8.62
C ALA A 132 -5.15 -15.22 8.85
N LEU A 133 -5.55 -13.94 8.90
CA LEU A 133 -4.65 -12.84 9.19
C LEU A 133 -4.13 -12.88 10.64
N LYS A 134 -4.95 -13.33 11.60
CA LYS A 134 -4.49 -13.57 12.98
C LYS A 134 -3.51 -14.74 13.08
N ASP A 135 -3.73 -15.81 12.33
CA ASP A 135 -2.77 -16.92 12.25
C ASP A 135 -1.43 -16.45 11.68
N ILE A 136 -1.48 -15.61 10.64
CA ILE A 136 -0.29 -14.97 10.06
C ILE A 136 0.39 -14.04 11.08
N ASP A 137 -0.37 -13.20 11.79
CA ASP A 137 0.16 -12.30 12.81
C ASP A 137 0.93 -13.04 13.90
N HIS A 138 0.36 -14.13 14.42
CA HIS A 138 1.01 -14.98 15.41
C HIS A 138 2.30 -15.63 14.87
N MET A 139 2.26 -16.13 13.64
CA MET A 139 3.45 -16.69 12.98
C MET A 139 4.56 -15.65 12.82
N LEU A 140 4.22 -14.44 12.40
CA LEU A 140 5.18 -13.35 12.20
C LEU A 140 5.80 -12.90 13.52
N GLY A 141 5.03 -12.86 14.61
CA GLY A 141 5.56 -12.55 15.94
C GLY A 141 6.63 -13.54 16.39
N THR A 142 6.45 -14.83 16.08
CA THR A 142 7.43 -15.87 16.40
C THR A 142 8.71 -15.73 15.56
N SER A 143 8.60 -15.30 14.30
CA SER A 143 9.74 -15.13 13.39
C SER A 143 10.34 -13.72 13.37
N LYS A 144 9.86 -12.80 14.23
CA LYS A 144 10.18 -11.36 14.20
C LYS A 144 9.96 -10.73 12.82
N GLY A 145 8.95 -11.22 12.09
CA GLY A 145 8.52 -10.68 10.81
C GLY A 145 7.40 -9.66 10.97
N SER A 146 6.99 -9.05 9.88
CA SER A 146 5.90 -8.07 9.85
C SER A 146 5.20 -8.07 8.50
N MET A 147 3.96 -7.61 8.46
CA MET A 147 3.14 -7.53 7.26
C MET A 147 2.36 -6.21 7.22
N ILE A 148 2.44 -5.55 6.07
CA ILE A 148 1.59 -4.42 5.73
C ILE A 148 0.52 -4.91 4.75
N ILE A 149 -0.75 -4.66 5.05
CA ILE A 149 -1.86 -4.99 4.17
C ILE A 149 -2.45 -3.70 3.63
N SER A 150 -2.37 -3.53 2.31
CA SER A 150 -2.96 -2.41 1.60
C SER A 150 -4.47 -2.59 1.50
N ILE A 151 -5.24 -1.59 1.92
CA ILE A 151 -6.69 -1.55 1.79
C ILE A 151 -7.16 -0.16 1.33
N ASP A 152 -8.13 -0.14 0.40
CA ASP A 152 -8.92 1.07 0.12
C ASP A 152 -10.26 0.96 0.88
N PRO A 153 -10.50 1.75 1.95
CA PRO A 153 -11.72 1.65 2.74
C PRO A 153 -13.01 1.82 1.92
N LEU A 154 -12.97 2.54 0.80
CA LEU A 154 -14.15 2.75 -0.04
C LEU A 154 -14.61 1.48 -0.78
N THR A 155 -13.78 0.45 -0.79
CA THR A 155 -14.05 -0.83 -1.48
C THR A 155 -14.65 -1.90 -0.56
N PHE A 156 -14.86 -1.60 0.72
CA PHE A 156 -15.37 -2.54 1.72
C PHE A 156 -16.72 -2.09 2.28
N GLU A 157 -17.54 -3.05 2.71
CA GLU A 157 -18.72 -2.75 3.51
C GLU A 157 -18.33 -2.20 4.90
N GLU A 158 -19.16 -1.33 5.48
CA GLU A 158 -18.90 -0.72 6.79
C GLU A 158 -18.70 -1.77 7.91
N ARG A 159 -19.49 -2.86 7.87
CA ARG A 159 -19.40 -3.97 8.83
C ARG A 159 -18.03 -4.66 8.78
N ASP A 160 -17.46 -4.76 7.60
CA ASP A 160 -16.22 -5.47 7.30
C ASP A 160 -15.02 -4.60 7.68
N LEU A 161 -15.08 -3.30 7.38
CA LEU A 161 -14.12 -2.32 7.88
C LEU A 161 -14.07 -2.27 9.41
N LYS A 162 -15.24 -2.27 10.08
CA LYS A 162 -15.29 -2.27 11.55
C LYS A 162 -14.59 -3.48 12.14
N ARG A 163 -14.70 -4.64 11.48
CA ARG A 163 -14.01 -5.88 11.89
C ARG A 163 -12.51 -5.78 11.67
N LEU A 164 -12.06 -5.31 10.50
CA LEU A 164 -10.64 -5.11 10.22
C LEU A 164 -10.00 -4.12 11.20
N TRP A 165 -10.58 -2.94 11.39
CA TRP A 165 -10.10 -1.94 12.35
C TRP A 165 -10.20 -2.35 13.82
N GLY A 166 -11.04 -3.34 14.14
CA GLY A 166 -11.11 -3.91 15.48
C GLY A 166 -10.06 -5.01 15.71
N ALA A 167 -9.58 -5.64 14.63
CA ALA A 167 -8.66 -6.77 14.69
C ALA A 167 -7.19 -6.38 14.51
N PHE A 168 -6.91 -5.35 13.70
CA PHE A 168 -5.55 -4.97 13.33
C PHE A 168 -5.35 -3.45 13.45
N PRO A 169 -4.18 -2.98 13.92
CA PRO A 169 -3.86 -1.57 13.95
C PRO A 169 -3.64 -1.02 12.54
N GLN A 170 -3.72 0.31 12.41
CA GLN A 170 -3.32 0.99 11.18
C GLN A 170 -1.80 1.14 11.14
N PHE A 171 -1.21 0.99 9.95
CA PHE A 171 0.20 1.21 9.71
C PHE A 171 0.51 2.71 9.76
N ASP A 172 1.51 3.10 10.54
CA ASP A 172 1.98 4.49 10.61
C ASP A 172 3.05 4.74 9.54
N THR A 173 2.72 5.61 8.59
CA THR A 173 3.64 5.99 7.50
C THR A 173 4.56 7.16 7.88
N SER A 174 4.33 7.83 9.01
CA SER A 174 5.07 9.04 9.41
C SER A 174 6.59 8.84 9.43
N PRO A 175 7.14 7.74 9.98
CA PRO A 175 8.59 7.52 10.01
C PRO A 175 9.23 7.40 8.61
N LEU A 176 8.45 7.05 7.59
CA LEU A 176 8.93 6.91 6.20
C LEU A 176 8.94 8.24 5.43
N ASN A 177 8.31 9.27 5.99
CA ASN A 177 8.20 10.60 5.38
C ASN A 177 9.23 11.60 5.92
N GLU A 178 9.90 11.30 7.03
CA GLU A 178 10.91 12.18 7.64
C GLU A 178 12.17 12.36 6.77
N GLY A 179 12.34 11.56 5.72
CA GLY A 179 13.37 11.77 4.68
C GLY A 179 13.06 12.86 3.64
N PHE A 180 11.97 13.62 3.79
CA PHE A 180 11.52 14.64 2.82
C PHE A 180 11.67 16.10 3.32
N GLN A 181 12.72 16.40 4.10
CA GLN A 181 13.11 17.79 4.36
C GLN A 181 14.53 18.07 3.83
N HIS A 182 14.65 18.35 2.52
CA HIS A 182 15.29 19.53 1.89
C HIS A 182 15.65 19.31 0.41
N SER A 183 15.11 20.19 -0.45
CA SER A 183 15.56 20.72 -1.77
C SER A 183 14.36 20.74 -2.75
N ASP A 184 13.76 21.83 -3.17
CA ASP A 184 13.96 23.26 -2.94
C ASP A 184 12.59 23.94 -2.98
N ALA A 185 12.40 24.95 -2.13
CA ALA A 185 11.29 25.88 -2.24
C ALA A 185 11.77 27.17 -2.90
N THR A 186 10.98 27.66 -3.86
CA THR A 186 10.76 29.07 -4.18
C THR A 186 11.75 29.76 -5.14
N ALA A 187 11.28 30.01 -6.37
CA ALA A 187 11.52 31.30 -7.02
C ALA A 187 10.15 31.96 -7.26
N PRO A 188 9.93 33.21 -6.84
CA PRO A 188 8.68 33.93 -7.08
C PRO A 188 8.64 34.42 -8.53
N VAL A 189 7.49 34.23 -9.20
CA VAL A 189 7.21 34.86 -10.48
C VAL A 189 6.89 36.34 -10.21
N ASP A 190 7.89 37.18 -10.45
CA ASP A 190 7.78 38.63 -10.46
C ASP A 190 7.08 39.11 -11.75
N LYS A 191 6.12 40.03 -11.59
CA LYS A 191 5.45 40.73 -12.68
C LYS A 191 6.20 42.03 -12.93
N GLY A 192 6.96 42.12 -14.02
CA GLY A 192 7.60 43.35 -14.48
C GLY A 192 7.56 43.49 -16.00
N GLN A 193 6.94 44.57 -16.48
CA GLN A 193 6.92 45.03 -17.88
C GLN A 193 8.31 45.49 -18.35
N ILE A 194 8.67 45.16 -19.60
CA ILE A 194 9.35 45.97 -20.63
C ILE A 194 9.16 45.19 -21.95
N GLY A 195 8.79 45.72 -23.11
CA GLY A 195 9.05 47.04 -23.68
C GLY A 195 9.90 46.85 -24.95
N ALA A 196 9.22 46.69 -26.08
CA ALA A 196 9.59 47.10 -27.45
C ALA A 196 11.03 46.90 -28.02
N ASP A 197 11.07 46.25 -29.19
CA ASP A 197 11.91 46.54 -30.37
C ASP A 197 13.40 46.13 -30.40
N LEU A 198 13.77 45.18 -31.28
CA LEU A 198 14.60 45.40 -32.50
C LEU A 198 14.96 44.07 -33.23
N LEU A 199 14.30 43.87 -34.38
CA LEU A 199 14.87 43.62 -35.72
C LEU A 199 16.05 42.63 -35.99
N VAL A 200 15.77 41.74 -36.97
CA VAL A 200 16.57 41.41 -38.20
C VAL A 200 17.21 40.00 -38.32
N SER A 201 16.46 39.17 -39.08
CA SER A 201 16.82 38.51 -40.35
C SER A 201 17.66 37.23 -40.42
N LYS A 202 17.03 36.21 -41.03
CA LYS A 202 17.41 35.43 -42.24
C LYS A 202 16.47 34.19 -42.26
N GLY A 203 15.60 33.92 -43.23
CA GLY A 203 15.74 34.07 -44.67
C GLY A 203 16.20 32.72 -45.26
N LEU A 204 15.30 31.75 -45.45
CA LEU A 204 15.51 30.63 -46.37
C LEU A 204 14.25 30.37 -47.19
N THR A 205 14.40 30.63 -48.48
CA THR A 205 13.47 30.40 -49.58
C THR A 205 13.41 28.91 -49.95
N ALA A 206 12.20 28.43 -50.23
CA ALA A 206 11.95 27.14 -50.88
C ALA A 206 11.67 27.36 -52.37
N THR A 207 12.27 26.55 -53.24
CA THR A 207 11.84 26.28 -54.63
C THR A 207 12.71 25.16 -55.22
N PRO A 208 12.28 24.45 -56.28
CA PRO A 208 10.95 24.41 -56.91
C PRO A 208 10.25 23.04 -56.83
#